data_AF-A0A552FYQ8-F1
#
_entry.id   AF-A0A552FYQ8-F1
#
_cell.length_a   1.000
_cell.length_b   1.000
_cell.length_c   1.000
_cell.angle_alpha   90.00
_cell.angle_beta   90.00
_cell.angle_gamma   90.00
#
_symmetry.space_group_name_H-M   'P 1'
#
loop_
_entity.id
_entity.type
_entity.pdbx_description
1 polymer ?
#
loop_
_entity_poly.entity_id
_entity_poly.type
_entity_poly.pdbx_seq_one_letter_code
_entity_poly.pdbx_strand_id
1 'polypeptide(L)'
;MTTTPVIAASLTIPPLENGDKLTRWEFERRYQGMPHLKKAELIEGIVYMASPLRITQHGEPHAHIMLWLGFYKAFTPYLQLGDNCTVRLDIDNEPQPDALLRIEKGGQSIISQDDYVEGAPELIVEIAASSASYDVHQKLNVYRRNQVQ
;
A
#
# COMPACT_ATOMS: atom_id res chain seq x y z
N MET A 1 -37.71 -18.21 36.04
CA MET A 1 -37.17 -17.85 34.72
C MET A 1 -36.24 -16.67 34.90
N THR A 2 -34.96 -16.92 35.14
CA THR A 2 -33.94 -15.88 35.36
C THR A 2 -33.26 -15.59 34.03
N THR A 3 -33.57 -14.41 33.47
CA THR A 3 -32.93 -13.88 32.27
C THR A 3 -31.48 -13.52 32.58
N THR A 4 -30.56 -14.19 31.89
CA THR A 4 -29.13 -13.89 31.97
C THR A 4 -28.86 -12.65 31.10
N PRO A 5 -28.16 -11.62 31.59
CA PRO A 5 -27.83 -10.47 30.77
C PRO A 5 -26.74 -10.88 29.78
N VAL A 6 -27.02 -10.77 28.48
CA VAL A 6 -26.00 -10.86 27.45
C VAL A 6 -25.21 -9.56 27.52
N ILE A 7 -24.02 -9.61 28.11
CA ILE A 7 -23.05 -8.51 28.04
C ILE A 7 -22.59 -8.46 26.59
N ALA A 8 -23.12 -7.50 25.82
CA ALA A 8 -22.54 -7.15 24.54
C ALA A 8 -21.14 -6.59 24.81
N ALA A 9 -20.11 -7.44 24.67
CA ALA A 9 -18.73 -6.96 24.66
C ALA A 9 -18.64 -5.90 23.56
N SER A 10 -18.28 -4.67 23.94
CA SER A 10 -17.88 -3.65 22.99
C SER A 10 -16.68 -4.20 22.23
N LEU A 11 -16.90 -4.74 21.02
CA LEU A 11 -15.87 -5.28 20.14
C LEU A 11 -14.98 -4.12 19.71
N THR A 12 -13.98 -3.83 20.53
CA THR A 12 -12.92 -2.89 20.21
C THR A 12 -12.13 -3.53 19.09
N ILE A 13 -12.10 -2.88 17.92
CA ILE A 13 -11.30 -3.34 16.79
C ILE A 13 -9.83 -3.29 17.23
N PRO A 14 -9.09 -4.42 17.26
CA PRO A 14 -7.68 -4.40 17.64
C PRO A 14 -6.90 -3.50 16.68
N PRO A 15 -5.90 -2.73 17.16
CA PRO A 15 -5.02 -1.99 16.26
C PRO A 15 -4.22 -2.96 15.38
N LEU A 16 -3.69 -2.44 14.27
CA LEU A 16 -2.68 -3.13 13.48
C LEU A 16 -1.35 -3.18 14.24
N GLU A 17 -0.76 -4.36 14.34
CA GLU A 17 0.61 -4.54 14.83
C GLU A 17 1.52 -5.12 13.74
N ASN A 18 2.79 -4.71 13.76
CA ASN A 18 3.77 -5.21 12.80
C ASN A 18 3.97 -6.72 12.98
N GLY A 19 3.76 -7.49 11.90
CA GLY A 19 3.85 -8.95 11.90
C GLY A 19 2.50 -9.66 12.09
N ASP A 20 1.40 -8.93 12.30
CA ASP A 20 0.06 -9.50 12.29
C ASP A 20 -0.20 -10.26 10.99
N LYS A 21 -0.85 -11.41 11.08
CA LYS A 21 -1.25 -12.21 9.93
C LYS A 21 -2.75 -12.04 9.68
N LEU A 22 -3.10 -11.26 8.68
CA LEU A 22 -4.48 -10.85 8.40
C LEU A 22 -4.85 -11.11 6.94
N THR A 23 -6.14 -11.33 6.71
CA THR A 23 -6.70 -11.15 5.36
C THR A 23 -6.75 -9.66 5.03
N ARG A 24 -6.76 -9.32 3.74
CA ARG A 24 -6.88 -7.91 3.32
C ARG A 24 -8.10 -7.21 3.90
N TRP A 25 -9.24 -7.90 3.96
CA TRP A 25 -10.46 -7.33 4.56
C TRP A 25 -10.30 -6.96 6.05
N GLU A 26 -9.67 -7.83 6.85
CA GLU A 26 -9.46 -7.51 8.28
C GLU A 26 -8.38 -6.45 8.45
N PHE A 27 -7.35 -6.44 7.60
CA PHE A 27 -6.36 -5.37 7.54
C PHE A 27 -7.01 -4.01 7.28
N GLU A 28 -7.80 -3.89 6.20
CA GLU A 28 -8.50 -2.65 5.84
C GLU A 28 -9.44 -2.19 6.95
N ARG A 29 -10.21 -3.13 7.54
CA ARG A 29 -11.12 -2.84 8.65
C ARG A 29 -10.39 -2.25 9.87
N ARG A 30 -9.23 -2.81 10.23
CA ARG A 30 -8.41 -2.28 11.33
C ARG A 30 -7.74 -0.98 10.95
N TYR A 31 -7.25 -0.85 9.72
CA TYR A 31 -6.57 0.35 9.25
C TYR A 31 -7.50 1.57 9.23
N GLN A 32 -8.74 1.40 8.76
CA GLN A 32 -9.78 2.42 8.82
C GLN A 32 -10.09 2.88 10.26
N GLY A 33 -9.92 1.99 11.24
CA GLY A 33 -10.04 2.30 12.67
C GLY A 33 -8.85 3.08 13.25
N MET A 34 -7.79 3.31 12.49
CA MET A 34 -6.55 3.98 12.91
C MET A 34 -6.26 5.25 12.08
N PRO A 35 -7.12 6.29 12.11
CA PRO A 35 -7.00 7.46 11.24
C PRO A 35 -5.72 8.30 11.45
N HIS A 36 -4.97 8.06 12.53
CA HIS A 36 -3.70 8.73 12.82
C HIS A 36 -2.48 7.96 12.30
N LEU A 37 -2.67 6.70 11.87
CA LEU A 37 -1.61 5.92 11.28
C LEU A 37 -1.38 6.40 9.85
N LYS A 38 -0.14 6.75 9.53
CA LYS A 38 0.21 7.37 8.24
C LYS A 38 0.34 6.37 7.09
N LYS A 39 0.91 5.20 7.38
CA LYS A 39 1.24 4.18 6.38
C LYS A 39 1.35 2.82 7.07
N ALA A 40 0.68 1.84 6.49
CA ALA A 40 0.82 0.42 6.78
C ALA A 40 0.56 -0.35 5.48
N GLU A 41 1.22 -1.48 5.33
CA GLU A 41 1.11 -2.32 4.14
C GLU A 41 0.73 -3.74 4.55
N LEU A 42 -0.02 -4.44 3.70
CA LEU A 42 -0.23 -5.87 3.83
C LEU A 42 0.53 -6.59 2.72
N ILE A 43 1.52 -7.42 3.06
CA ILE A 43 2.33 -8.15 2.09
C ILE A 43 2.35 -9.64 2.46
N GLU A 44 1.86 -10.51 1.57
CA GLU A 44 1.62 -11.94 1.81
C GLU A 44 0.79 -12.20 3.09
N GLY A 45 -0.22 -11.36 3.32
CA GLY A 45 -1.04 -11.42 4.53
C GLY A 45 -0.30 -11.00 5.82
N ILE A 46 0.91 -10.45 5.74
CA ILE A 46 1.66 -9.93 6.89
C ILE A 46 1.58 -8.41 6.92
N VAL A 47 1.21 -7.86 8.08
CA VAL A 47 1.16 -6.41 8.30
C VAL A 47 2.55 -5.85 8.52
N TYR A 48 2.88 -4.80 7.77
CA TYR A 48 4.10 -4.02 7.92
C TYR A 48 3.76 -2.59 8.32
N MET A 49 4.35 -2.13 9.44
CA MET A 49 4.17 -0.76 9.93
C MET A 49 5.31 0.12 9.43
N ALA A 50 5.00 1.30 8.89
CA ALA A 50 6.02 2.19 8.34
C ALA A 50 6.96 2.73 9.43
N SER A 51 8.26 2.76 9.13
CA SER A 51 9.27 3.43 9.94
C SER A 51 9.38 4.92 9.58
N PRO A 52 9.84 5.79 10.51
CA PRO A 52 10.09 7.20 10.20
C PRO A 52 11.09 7.39 9.04
N LEU A 53 10.74 8.28 8.11
CA LEU A 53 11.55 8.58 6.94
C LEU A 53 12.64 9.62 7.26
N ARG A 54 13.86 9.39 6.78
CA ARG A 54 15.00 10.29 6.95
C ARG A 54 15.27 11.07 5.66
N ILE A 55 15.64 12.34 5.78
CA ILE A 55 15.79 13.24 4.63
C ILE A 55 16.82 12.71 3.60
N THR A 56 18.04 12.38 4.03
CA THR A 56 19.11 11.95 3.12
C THR A 56 18.90 10.54 2.57
N GLN A 57 18.34 9.64 3.40
CA GLN A 57 18.22 8.23 3.03
C GLN A 57 16.93 7.93 2.26
N HIS A 58 15.88 8.75 2.41
CA HIS A 58 14.59 8.51 1.75
C HIS A 58 14.01 9.77 1.13
N GLY A 59 13.84 10.85 1.90
CA GLY A 59 13.08 12.02 1.45
C GLY A 59 13.62 12.69 0.17
N GLU A 60 14.92 12.92 0.07
CA GLU A 60 15.56 13.50 -1.11
C GLU A 60 15.56 12.54 -2.31
N PRO A 61 15.97 11.25 -2.18
CA PRO A 61 15.80 10.27 -3.24
C PRO A 61 14.36 10.14 -3.76
N HIS A 62 13.38 10.10 -2.86
CA HIS A 62 11.96 10.08 -3.20
C HIS A 62 11.60 11.31 -4.04
N ALA A 63 11.98 12.52 -3.59
CA ALA A 63 11.69 13.75 -4.31
C ALA A 63 12.27 13.77 -5.74
N HIS A 64 13.47 13.24 -5.93
CA HIS A 64 14.07 13.10 -7.27
C HIS A 64 13.28 12.16 -8.17
N ILE A 65 12.81 11.02 -7.65
CA ILE A 65 11.97 10.09 -8.41
C ILE A 65 10.65 10.75 -8.79
N MET A 66 9.97 11.40 -7.84
CA MET A 66 8.70 12.07 -8.11
C MET A 66 8.84 13.19 -9.14
N LEU A 67 9.94 13.96 -9.09
CA LEU A 67 10.23 14.96 -10.10
C LEU A 67 10.43 14.34 -11.49
N TRP A 68 11.23 13.29 -11.58
CA TRP A 68 11.51 12.60 -12.85
C TRP A 68 10.24 11.99 -13.46
N LEU A 69 9.44 11.27 -12.67
CA LEU A 69 8.17 10.69 -13.11
C LEU A 69 7.15 11.77 -13.45
N GLY A 70 7.11 12.86 -12.69
CA GLY A 70 6.26 14.03 -12.95
C GLY A 70 6.56 14.67 -14.30
N PHE A 71 7.84 14.88 -14.61
CA PHE A 71 8.26 15.34 -15.94
C PHE A 71 7.87 14.34 -17.02
N TYR A 72 8.12 13.06 -16.84
CA TYR A 72 7.74 12.03 -17.81
C TYR A 72 6.23 12.04 -18.12
N LYS A 73 5.40 12.08 -17.07
CA LYS A 73 3.94 12.18 -17.19
C LYS A 73 3.51 13.47 -17.91
N ALA A 74 4.17 14.60 -17.67
CA ALA A 74 3.82 15.88 -18.31
C ALA A 74 3.92 15.83 -19.84
N PHE A 75 4.78 14.95 -20.38
CA PHE A 75 4.96 14.78 -21.82
C PHE A 75 4.39 13.46 -22.37
N THR A 76 3.74 12.65 -21.53
CA THR A 76 3.18 11.35 -21.92
C THR A 76 1.69 11.28 -21.53
N PRO A 77 0.77 11.57 -22.46
CA PRO A 77 -0.67 11.57 -22.18
C PRO A 77 -1.19 10.23 -21.67
N TYR A 78 -2.29 10.27 -20.91
CA TYR A 78 -3.01 9.12 -20.36
C TYR A 78 -2.25 8.33 -19.28
N LEU A 79 -1.17 8.89 -18.72
CA LEU A 79 -0.56 8.37 -17.51
C LEU A 79 -1.10 9.07 -16.27
N GLN A 80 -1.36 8.29 -15.22
CA GLN A 80 -1.59 8.77 -13.87
C GLN A 80 -0.38 8.43 -13.00
N LEU A 81 0.15 9.44 -12.30
CA LEU A 81 1.23 9.33 -11.32
C LEU A 81 0.62 9.32 -9.93
N GLY A 82 1.00 8.34 -9.12
CA GLY A 82 0.61 8.23 -7.72
C GLY A 82 1.83 8.36 -6.80
N ASP A 83 1.60 8.95 -5.64
CA ASP A 83 2.55 9.11 -4.54
C ASP A 83 1.93 8.48 -3.29
N ASN A 84 2.59 7.46 -2.72
CA ASN A 84 2.13 6.76 -1.52
C ASN A 84 0.65 6.26 -1.58
N CYS A 85 0.15 5.93 -2.77
CA CYS A 85 -1.22 5.45 -2.94
C CYS A 85 -1.36 4.00 -2.47
N THR A 86 -2.52 3.65 -1.90
CA THR A 86 -2.89 2.24 -1.65
C THR A 86 -3.12 1.51 -2.97
N VAL A 87 -2.44 0.38 -3.14
CA VAL A 87 -2.57 -0.50 -4.31
C VAL A 87 -3.03 -1.88 -3.85
N ARG A 88 -4.26 -2.26 -4.19
CA ARG A 88 -4.81 -3.60 -3.98
C ARG A 88 -4.37 -4.50 -5.14
N LEU A 89 -3.23 -5.18 -4.99
CA LEU A 89 -2.69 -6.05 -6.03
C LEU A 89 -3.46 -7.36 -6.16
N ASP A 90 -3.72 -8.01 -5.02
CA ASP A 90 -4.45 -9.27 -4.95
C ASP A 90 -5.09 -9.44 -3.55
N ILE A 91 -5.66 -10.61 -3.25
CA ILE A 91 -6.38 -10.87 -2.00
C ILE A 91 -5.49 -10.82 -0.73
N ASP A 92 -4.17 -10.96 -0.89
CA ASP A 92 -3.20 -11.04 0.21
C ASP A 92 -2.22 -9.86 0.21
N ASN A 93 -2.31 -8.95 -0.77
CA ASN A 93 -1.33 -7.88 -0.97
C ASN A 93 -2.01 -6.52 -1.22
N GLU A 94 -1.71 -5.60 -0.31
CA GLU A 94 -2.09 -4.19 -0.35
C GLU A 94 -0.89 -3.29 0.02
N PRO A 95 0.09 -3.14 -0.89
CA PRO A 95 1.20 -2.21 -0.71
C PRO A 95 0.79 -0.73 -0.84
N GLN A 96 1.66 0.14 -0.33
CA GLN A 96 1.67 1.59 -0.55
C GLN A 96 3.06 1.98 -1.09
N PRO A 97 3.31 1.78 -2.40
CA PRO A 97 4.61 2.07 -2.99
C PRO A 97 4.98 3.54 -2.86
N ASP A 98 6.27 3.84 -2.82
CA ASP A 98 6.73 5.23 -2.75
C ASP A 98 6.32 6.04 -3.99
N ALA A 99 6.36 5.43 -5.18
CA ALA A 99 5.78 6.01 -6.38
C ALA A 99 5.21 4.95 -7.32
N LEU A 100 4.20 5.33 -8.12
CA LEU A 100 3.68 4.48 -9.20
C LEU A 100 3.34 5.29 -10.45
N LEU A 101 3.43 4.66 -11.62
CA LEU A 101 2.77 5.11 -12.84
C LEU A 101 1.77 4.06 -13.29
N ARG A 102 0.58 4.51 -13.68
CA ARG A 102 -0.40 3.68 -14.36
C ARG A 102 -0.94 4.31 -15.63
N ILE A 103 -1.35 3.48 -16.58
CA ILE A 103 -2.06 3.90 -17.79
C ILE A 103 -3.54 4.02 -17.45
N GLU A 104 -4.11 5.22 -17.65
CA GLU A 104 -5.47 5.55 -17.24
C GLU A 104 -6.55 4.68 -17.90
N LYS A 105 -6.35 4.31 -19.16
CA LYS A 105 -7.30 3.53 -19.97
C LYS A 105 -6.56 2.46 -20.77
N GLY A 106 -7.00 1.21 -20.64
CA GLY A 106 -6.37 0.07 -21.31
C GLY A 106 -5.07 -0.41 -20.65
N GLY A 107 -4.74 0.13 -19.47
CA GLY A 107 -3.69 -0.40 -18.60
C GLY A 107 -4.11 -1.66 -17.84
N GLN A 108 -3.21 -2.15 -17.00
CA GLN A 108 -3.40 -3.35 -16.17
C GLN A 108 -4.15 -3.09 -14.86
N SER A 109 -4.32 -1.82 -14.48
CA SER A 109 -4.99 -1.41 -13.24
C SER A 109 -6.18 -0.51 -13.50
N ILE A 110 -7.10 -0.50 -12.54
CA ILE A 110 -8.27 0.38 -12.49
C ILE A 110 -8.28 1.17 -11.18
N ILE A 111 -9.15 2.18 -11.12
CA ILE A 111 -9.48 2.86 -9.87
C ILE A 111 -10.80 2.29 -9.36
N SER A 112 -10.82 1.83 -8.11
CA SER A 112 -12.00 1.31 -7.43
C SER A 112 -13.00 2.42 -7.09
N GLN A 113 -14.20 2.04 -6.65
CA GLN A 113 -15.23 3.01 -6.26
C GLN A 113 -14.80 3.88 -5.05
N ASP A 114 -13.94 3.34 -4.19
CA ASP A 114 -13.35 4.03 -3.04
C ASP A 114 -11.99 4.67 -3.35
N ASP A 115 -11.68 4.88 -4.64
CA ASP A 115 -10.53 5.65 -5.16
C ASP A 115 -9.15 5.02 -4.93
N TYR A 116 -9.09 3.70 -4.71
CA TYR A 116 -7.83 2.95 -4.64
C TYR A 116 -7.45 2.34 -5.98
N VAL A 117 -6.15 2.09 -6.17
CA VAL A 117 -5.67 1.36 -7.35
C VAL A 117 -5.93 -0.13 -7.14
N GLU A 118 -6.63 -0.77 -8.07
CA GLU A 118 -6.84 -2.22 -8.09
C GLU A 118 -6.14 -2.84 -9.30
N GLY A 119 -5.37 -3.91 -9.07
CA GLY A 119 -4.50 -4.53 -10.07
C GLY A 119 -3.12 -3.87 -10.15
N ALA A 120 -2.28 -4.38 -11.06
CA ALA A 120 -0.89 -3.97 -11.18
C ALA A 120 -0.73 -2.64 -11.94
N PRO A 121 -0.08 -1.62 -11.37
CA PRO A 121 0.41 -0.48 -12.14
C PRO A 121 1.50 -0.90 -13.12
N GLU A 122 1.65 -0.14 -14.21
CA GLU A 122 2.73 -0.36 -15.18
C GLU A 122 4.13 -0.10 -14.61
N LEU A 123 4.26 0.73 -13.58
CA LEU A 123 5.53 0.94 -12.87
C LEU A 123 5.28 1.15 -11.38
N ILE A 124 6.10 0.52 -10.54
CA ILE A 124 6.24 0.80 -9.12
C ILE A 124 7.71 1.13 -8.82
N VAL A 125 7.94 2.12 -7.95
CA VAL A 125 9.25 2.48 -7.44
C VAL A 125 9.23 2.46 -5.92
N GLU A 126 10.28 1.90 -5.32
CA GLU A 126 10.51 1.87 -3.87
C GLU A 126 11.88 2.46 -3.53
N ILE A 127 11.95 3.29 -2.50
CA ILE A 127 13.18 3.87 -1.96
C ILE A 127 13.63 3.02 -0.76
N ALA A 128 14.31 1.92 -1.08
CA ALA A 128 14.61 0.84 -0.15
C ALA A 128 15.78 1.10 0.83
N ALA A 129 15.91 2.29 1.42
CA ALA A 129 17.04 2.62 2.30
C ALA A 129 16.90 2.04 3.72
N SER A 130 15.68 2.01 4.27
CA SER A 130 15.38 1.45 5.61
C SER A 130 14.55 0.17 5.55
N SER A 131 14.16 -0.25 4.35
CA SER A 131 13.20 -1.32 4.08
C SER A 131 13.75 -2.39 3.13
N ALA A 132 15.05 -2.31 2.79
CA ALA A 132 15.72 -3.24 1.88
C ALA A 132 15.42 -4.72 2.18
N SER A 133 15.38 -5.10 3.46
CA SER A 133 15.19 -6.49 3.89
C SER A 133 13.86 -7.12 3.43
N TYR A 134 12.82 -6.33 3.14
CA TYR A 134 11.56 -6.85 2.60
C TYR A 134 11.24 -6.30 1.20
N ASP A 135 11.65 -5.06 0.89
CA ASP A 135 11.42 -4.46 -0.43
C ASP A 135 12.09 -5.25 -1.56
N VAL A 136 13.38 -5.60 -1.41
CA VAL A 136 14.16 -6.29 -2.46
C VAL A 136 13.90 -7.79 -2.51
N HIS A 137 13.02 -8.29 -1.64
CA HIS A 137 12.71 -9.71 -1.51
C HIS A 137 11.21 -9.94 -1.64
N GLN A 138 10.46 -9.80 -0.56
CA GLN A 138 9.05 -10.15 -0.51
C GLN A 138 8.22 -9.26 -1.43
N LYS A 139 8.36 -7.93 -1.33
CA LYS A 139 7.60 -7.00 -2.19
C LYS A 139 8.02 -7.13 -3.65
N LEU A 140 9.32 -7.24 -3.95
CA LEU A 140 9.76 -7.49 -5.32
C LEU A 140 9.14 -8.76 -5.92
N ASN A 141 9.06 -9.86 -5.16
CA ASN A 141 8.42 -11.09 -5.63
C ASN A 141 6.91 -10.91 -5.85
N VAL A 142 6.24 -10.19 -4.96
CA VAL A 142 4.81 -9.84 -5.07
C VAL A 142 4.55 -8.99 -6.31
N TYR A 143 5.39 -8.00 -6.59
CA TYR A 143 5.28 -7.17 -7.80
C TYR A 143 5.51 -7.99 -9.07
N ARG A 144 6.55 -8.84 -9.09
CA ARG A 144 6.86 -9.68 -10.25
C ARG A 144 5.76 -10.68 -10.58
N ARG A 145 5.18 -11.36 -9.58
CA ARG A 145 4.10 -12.33 -9.82
C ARG A 145 2.79 -11.66 -10.25
N ASN A 146 2.57 -10.42 -9.81
CA ASN A 146 1.43 -9.60 -10.24
C ASN A 146 1.70 -8.84 -11.54
N GLN A 147 2.83 -9.08 -12.23
CA GLN A 147 3.14 -8.54 -13.55
C GLN A 147 3.33 -7.02 -13.63
N VAL A 148 3.74 -6.40 -12.52
CA VAL A 148 4.34 -5.04 -12.56
C VAL A 148 5.57 -5.09 -13.47
N GLN A 149 5.73 -4.12 -14.37
CA GLN A 149 6.72 -4.15 -15.46
C GLN A 149 8.11 -3.69 -15.05
#